data_AF-A0A327KVS3-F1
#
_entry.id   AF-A0A327KVS3-F1
#
_cell.length_a   1.000
_cell.length_b   1.000
_cell.length_c   1.000
_cell.angle_alpha   90.00
_cell.angle_beta   90.00
_cell.angle_gamma   90.00
#
_symmetry.space_group_name_H-M   'P 1'
#
loop_
_entity.id
_entity.type
_entity.pdbx_description
1 polymer ?
#
loop_
_entity_poly.entity_id
_entity_poly.type
_entity_poly.pdbx_seq_one_letter_code
_entity_poly.pdbx_strand_id
1 'polypeptide(L)'
;MTRDTKKPPSNRTYEVGYGKPPVSGRFVKGVSGNPRGRPRKTPRVPPPADTSVRDSFLEEAERVIQLREGDKVLQMTVADAVRRAEAVAALKGNTHAQRNFLEREARYKKKFADEVEAQ
;
A
#
# COMPACT_ATOMS: atom_id res chain seq x y z
N MET A 1 42.65 25.04 -7.27
CA MET A 1 41.62 25.93 -7.86
C MET A 1 41.00 26.74 -6.72
N THR A 2 41.53 27.93 -6.47
CA THR A 2 41.09 28.84 -5.40
C THR A 2 39.71 29.40 -5.74
N ARG A 3 38.73 29.26 -4.83
CA ARG A 3 37.39 29.82 -5.00
C ARG A 3 37.46 31.33 -4.80
N ASP A 4 37.17 32.09 -5.85
CA ASP A 4 37.00 33.54 -5.82
C ASP A 4 35.84 33.90 -4.88
N THR A 5 36.16 34.38 -3.69
CA THR A 5 35.17 34.77 -2.67
C THR A 5 34.78 36.22 -2.89
N LYS A 6 33.98 36.48 -3.93
CA LYS A 6 33.43 37.82 -4.14
C LYS A 6 32.42 38.11 -3.02
N LYS A 7 32.86 38.92 -2.04
CA LYS A 7 32.04 39.45 -0.93
C LYS A 7 30.74 40.03 -1.49
N PRO A 8 29.55 39.58 -1.05
CA PRO A 8 28.30 40.12 -1.57
C PRO A 8 28.18 41.60 -1.17
N PRO A 9 27.68 42.48 -2.07
CA PRO A 9 27.55 43.89 -1.77
C PRO A 9 26.58 44.09 -0.60
N SER A 10 27.02 44.89 0.36
CA SER A 10 26.31 45.20 1.59
C SER A 10 25.01 45.95 1.33
N ASN A 11 23.94 45.45 1.94
CA ASN A 11 22.79 46.18 2.47
C ASN A 11 22.12 47.22 1.53
N ARG A 12 21.42 46.73 0.50
CA ARG A 12 20.32 47.49 -0.11
C ARG A 12 19.02 47.01 0.53
N THR A 13 18.38 47.87 1.32
CA THR A 13 17.00 47.73 1.81
C THR A 13 16.05 47.61 0.61
N TYR A 14 15.85 46.38 0.13
CA TYR A 14 14.90 46.09 -0.94
C TYR A 14 13.49 46.03 -0.36
N GLU A 15 12.59 46.87 -0.87
CA GLU A 15 11.19 46.91 -0.45
C GLU A 15 10.48 45.60 -0.84
N VAL A 16 9.99 44.90 0.19
CA VAL A 16 9.27 43.63 0.06
C VAL A 16 7.80 43.93 -0.25
N GLY A 17 7.22 43.21 -1.23
CA GLY A 17 5.84 43.43 -1.68
C GLY A 17 5.33 42.29 -2.56
N TYR A 18 4.15 42.45 -3.15
CA TYR A 18 3.57 41.43 -4.04
C TYR A 18 4.52 41.13 -5.23
N GLY A 19 4.84 39.85 -5.44
CA GLY A 19 5.81 39.40 -6.46
C GLY A 19 7.28 39.74 -6.15
N LYS A 20 7.58 40.29 -4.96
CA LYS A 20 8.93 40.74 -4.55
C LYS A 20 9.33 40.08 -3.23
N PRO A 21 9.66 38.77 -3.22
CA PRO A 21 9.99 38.05 -1.99
C PRO A 21 11.29 38.58 -1.35
N PRO A 22 11.44 38.54 -0.02
CA PRO A 22 12.62 39.02 0.68
C PRO A 22 13.88 38.25 0.26
N VAL A 23 15.04 38.93 0.23
CA VAL A 23 16.31 38.35 -0.25
C VAL A 23 16.78 37.18 0.62
N SER A 24 16.50 37.21 1.92
CA SER A 24 16.87 36.16 2.88
C SER A 24 16.25 34.79 2.58
N GLY A 25 15.08 34.75 1.96
CA GLY A 25 14.34 33.51 1.68
C GLY A 25 14.45 33.00 0.23
N ARG A 26 15.18 33.70 -0.65
CA ARG A 26 15.33 33.29 -2.05
C ARG A 26 16.32 32.14 -2.15
N PHE A 27 15.98 31.12 -2.94
CA PHE A 27 16.94 30.09 -3.30
C PHE A 27 18.11 30.69 -4.09
N VAL A 28 19.33 30.26 -3.78
CA VAL A 28 20.52 30.67 -4.50
C VAL A 28 20.50 30.03 -5.89
N LYS A 29 20.63 30.85 -6.94
CA LYS A 29 20.68 30.37 -8.32
C LYS A 29 21.79 29.32 -8.48
N GLY A 30 21.44 28.16 -9.02
CA GLY A 30 22.37 27.03 -9.21
C GLY A 30 22.51 26.10 -8.00
N VAL A 31 21.81 26.37 -6.89
CA VAL A 31 21.81 25.51 -5.71
C VAL A 31 20.38 25.02 -5.44
N SER A 32 20.20 23.70 -5.36
CA SER A 32 18.94 23.12 -4.90
C SER A 32 18.68 23.51 -3.45
N GLY A 33 17.45 23.89 -3.12
CA GLY A 33 17.00 24.10 -1.73
C GLY A 33 17.07 22.84 -0.87
N ASN A 34 17.20 21.67 -1.50
CA ASN A 34 17.52 20.41 -0.86
C ASN A 34 18.79 19.82 -1.48
N PRO A 35 19.99 20.20 -1.01
CA PRO A 35 21.27 19.72 -1.56
C PRO A 35 21.47 18.20 -1.44
N ARG A 36 20.84 17.56 -0.46
CA ARG A 36 20.89 16.10 -0.26
C ARG A 36 19.87 15.35 -1.12
N GLY A 37 18.99 16.08 -1.81
CA GLY A 37 17.90 15.51 -2.57
C GLY A 37 16.92 14.73 -1.69
N ARG A 38 16.01 14.02 -2.36
CA ARG A 38 15.12 13.09 -1.68
C ARG A 38 15.96 11.91 -1.15
N PRO A 39 15.77 11.47 0.12
CA PRO A 39 16.46 10.28 0.62
C PRO A 39 16.15 9.06 -0.26
N ARG A 40 17.15 8.19 -0.42
CA ARG A 40 16.98 6.93 -1.15
C ARG A 40 15.88 6.10 -0.48
N LYS A 41 15.01 5.48 -1.27
CA LYS A 41 14.00 4.55 -0.75
C LYS A 41 14.75 3.44 0.00
N THR A 42 14.36 3.18 1.24
CA THR A 42 14.79 1.98 1.94
C THR A 42 14.31 0.76 1.15
N PRO A 43 15.12 -0.30 1.03
CA PRO A 43 14.63 -1.56 0.50
C PRO A 43 13.44 -2.01 1.36
N ARG A 44 12.42 -2.60 0.71
CA ARG A 44 11.31 -3.21 1.44
C ARG A 44 11.86 -4.39 2.23
N VAL A 45 12.13 -4.18 3.51
CA VAL A 45 12.35 -5.28 4.45
C VAL A 45 10.96 -5.78 4.81
N PRO A 46 10.62 -7.07 4.57
CA PRO A 46 9.37 -7.61 5.07
C PRO A 46 9.35 -7.40 6.59
N PRO A 47 8.22 -6.95 7.16
CA PRO A 47 8.12 -6.83 8.61
C PRO A 47 8.51 -8.17 9.26
N PRO A 48 9.11 -8.15 10.46
CA PRO A 48 9.29 -9.38 11.23
C PRO A 48 7.95 -10.10 11.31
N ALA A 49 7.99 -11.44 11.29
CA ALA A 49 6.78 -12.24 11.41
C ALA A 49 6.18 -11.98 12.81
N ASP A 50 5.26 -11.03 12.89
CA ASP A 50 4.44 -10.83 14.07
C ASP A 50 3.40 -11.96 14.05
N THR A 51 3.84 -13.13 14.50
CA THR A 51 3.10 -14.38 14.34
C THR A 51 1.82 -14.37 15.14
N SER A 52 1.77 -13.69 16.30
CA SER A 52 0.59 -13.67 17.17
C SER A 52 -0.68 -13.19 16.46
N VAL A 53 -0.63 -12.08 15.72
CA VAL A 53 -1.82 -11.56 15.01
C VAL A 53 -2.18 -12.47 13.83
N ARG A 54 -1.17 -13.02 13.15
CA ARG A 54 -1.39 -13.96 12.04
C ARG A 54 -2.06 -15.25 12.53
N ASP A 55 -1.56 -15.82 13.62
CA ASP A 55 -1.98 -17.11 14.15
C ASP A 55 -3.40 -17.01 14.70
N SER A 56 -3.70 -15.99 15.52
CA SER A 56 -5.07 -15.73 15.98
C SER A 56 -6.04 -15.45 14.83
N PHE A 57 -5.59 -14.82 13.73
CA PHE A 57 -6.43 -14.63 12.55
C PHE A 57 -6.72 -15.96 11.83
N LEU A 58 -5.73 -16.85 11.73
CA LEU A 58 -5.92 -18.17 11.13
C LEU A 58 -6.82 -19.07 11.99
N GLU A 59 -6.66 -19.03 13.30
CA GLU A 59 -7.56 -19.72 14.24
C GLU A 59 -9.01 -19.22 14.11
N GLU A 60 -9.23 -17.91 14.07
CA GLU A 60 -10.57 -17.36 13.88
C GLU A 60 -11.14 -17.72 12.49
N ALA A 61 -10.30 -17.83 11.47
CA ALA A 61 -10.71 -18.25 10.14
C ALA A 61 -11.21 -19.71 10.11
N GLU A 62 -10.62 -20.58 10.94
CA GLU A 62 -10.97 -22.01 11.06
C GLU A 62 -12.15 -22.28 11.99
N ARG A 63 -12.53 -21.29 12.82
CA ARG A 63 -13.67 -21.39 13.73
C ARG A 63 -14.97 -21.73 12.99
N VAL A 64 -15.71 -22.71 13.49
CA VAL A 64 -17.03 -23.10 12.94
C VAL A 64 -18.12 -22.17 13.46
N ILE A 65 -18.92 -21.64 12.54
CA ILE A 65 -20.08 -20.79 12.82
C ILE A 65 -21.35 -21.37 12.19
N GLN A 66 -22.50 -20.96 12.72
CA GLN A 66 -23.81 -21.27 12.13
C GLN A 66 -24.23 -20.11 11.22
N LEU A 67 -24.25 -20.35 9.91
CA LEU A 67 -24.70 -19.39 8.91
C LEU A 67 -26.12 -19.76 8.44
N ARG A 68 -27.06 -18.82 8.52
CA ARG A 68 -28.43 -19.02 8.04
C ARG A 68 -28.59 -18.48 6.62
N GLU A 69 -29.00 -19.35 5.71
CA GLU A 69 -29.33 -19.02 4.32
C GLU A 69 -30.81 -19.36 4.07
N GLY A 70 -31.66 -18.33 4.17
CA GLY A 70 -33.12 -18.50 4.12
C GLY A 70 -33.62 -19.42 5.25
N ASP A 71 -34.15 -20.57 4.86
CA ASP A 71 -34.72 -21.56 5.79
C ASP A 71 -33.70 -22.61 6.27
N LYS A 72 -32.49 -22.62 5.71
CA LYS A 72 -31.45 -23.60 6.08
C LYS A 72 -30.40 -22.96 6.98
N VAL A 73 -29.99 -23.70 8.00
CA VAL A 73 -28.84 -23.35 8.85
C VAL A 73 -27.70 -24.30 8.50
N LEU A 74 -26.57 -23.76 8.06
CA LEU A 74 -25.37 -24.50 7.69
C LEU A 74 -24.27 -24.24 8.70
N GLN A 75 -23.53 -25.29 9.07
CA GLN A 75 -22.31 -25.15 9.85
C GLN A 75 -21.12 -25.16 8.90
N MET A 76 -20.33 -24.08 8.93
CA MET A 76 -19.11 -23.96 8.14
C MET A 76 -18.10 -23.05 8.86
N THR A 77 -16.85 -23.08 8.42
CA THR A 77 -15.81 -22.20 8.99
C THR A 77 -16.09 -20.74 8.62
N VAL A 78 -15.53 -19.80 9.38
CA VAL A 78 -15.60 -18.37 9.05
C VAL A 78 -15.02 -18.11 7.65
N ALA A 79 -13.90 -18.73 7.31
CA ALA A 79 -13.28 -18.57 6.01
C ALA A 79 -14.19 -19.04 4.85
N ASP A 80 -14.87 -20.18 5.02
CA ASP A 80 -15.81 -20.70 4.03
C ASP A 80 -17.04 -19.81 3.90
N ALA A 81 -17.56 -19.31 5.02
CA ALA A 81 -18.70 -18.39 5.04
C ALA A 81 -18.39 -17.09 4.30
N VAL A 82 -17.19 -16.52 4.50
CA VAL A 82 -16.75 -15.31 3.79
C VAL A 82 -16.61 -15.56 2.29
N ARG A 83 -16.01 -16.68 1.87
CA ARG A 83 -15.91 -17.03 0.44
C ARG A 83 -17.27 -17.24 -0.20
N ARG A 84 -18.22 -17.84 0.53
CA ARG A 84 -19.60 -18.00 0.06
C ARG A 84 -20.30 -16.65 -0.10
N ALA A 85 -20.17 -15.77 0.89
CA ALA A 85 -20.73 -14.42 0.82
C ALA A 85 -20.11 -13.59 -0.32
N GLU A 86 -18.80 -13.71 -0.55
CA GLU A 86 -18.09 -13.12 -1.69
C GLU A 86 -18.68 -13.61 -3.03
N ALA A 87 -18.91 -14.92 -3.17
CA ALA A 87 -19.52 -15.49 -4.37
C ALA A 87 -20.96 -14.97 -4.57
N VAL A 88 -21.79 -14.93 -3.53
CA VAL A 88 -23.15 -14.37 -3.61
C VAL A 88 -23.14 -12.90 -4.01
N ALA A 89 -22.22 -12.09 -3.47
CA ALA A 89 -22.07 -10.69 -3.84
C ALA A 89 -21.61 -10.54 -5.31
N ALA A 90 -20.68 -11.38 -5.75
CA ALA A 90 -20.22 -11.41 -7.15
C ALA A 90 -21.36 -11.75 -8.12
N LEU A 91 -22.19 -12.76 -7.78
CA LEU A 91 -23.36 -13.14 -8.55
C LEU A 91 -24.42 -12.03 -8.62
N LYS A 92 -24.52 -11.20 -7.57
CA LYS A 92 -25.41 -10.03 -7.54
C LYS A 92 -24.86 -8.80 -8.28
N GLY A 93 -23.72 -8.93 -8.97
CA GLY A 93 -23.16 -7.86 -9.80
C GLY A 93 -22.15 -6.94 -9.11
N ASN A 94 -21.68 -7.28 -7.91
CA ASN A 94 -20.60 -6.52 -7.27
C ASN A 94 -19.28 -6.76 -8.02
N THR A 95 -18.83 -5.77 -8.77
CA THR A 95 -17.63 -5.84 -9.62
C THR A 95 -16.34 -6.10 -8.83
N HIS A 96 -16.22 -5.57 -7.60
CA HIS A 96 -15.06 -5.85 -6.74
C HIS A 96 -15.04 -7.31 -6.29
N ALA A 97 -16.18 -7.85 -5.90
CA ALA A 97 -16.30 -9.26 -5.52
C ALA A 97 -16.03 -10.18 -6.72
N GLN A 98 -16.55 -9.86 -7.92
CA GLN A 98 -16.27 -10.59 -9.15
C GLN A 98 -14.78 -10.63 -9.46
N ARG A 99 -14.12 -9.47 -9.42
CA ARG A 99 -12.68 -9.37 -9.67
C ARG A 99 -11.87 -10.21 -8.69
N ASN A 100 -12.10 -10.02 -7.39
CA ASN A 100 -11.36 -10.74 -6.35
C ASN A 100 -11.56 -12.26 -6.46
N PHE A 101 -12.80 -12.70 -6.73
CA PHE A 101 -13.13 -14.11 -6.88
C PHE A 101 -12.44 -14.74 -8.09
N LEU A 102 -12.53 -14.12 -9.27
CA LEU A 102 -11.92 -14.63 -10.51
C LEU A 102 -10.38 -14.62 -10.46
N GLU A 103 -9.77 -13.57 -9.91
CA GLU A 103 -8.31 -13.51 -9.75
C GLU A 103 -7.80 -14.62 -8.81
N ARG A 104 -8.52 -14.89 -7.70
CA ARG A 104 -8.19 -15.99 -6.78
C ARG A 104 -8.37 -17.35 -7.44
N GLU A 105 -9.48 -17.57 -8.15
CA GLU A 105 -9.76 -18.82 -8.86
C GLU A 105 -8.66 -19.14 -9.90
N ALA A 106 -8.29 -18.17 -10.73
CA ALA A 106 -7.22 -18.33 -11.71
C ALA A 106 -5.87 -18.68 -11.06
N ARG A 107 -5.54 -18.01 -9.94
CA ARG A 107 -4.33 -18.29 -9.17
C ARG A 107 -4.30 -19.71 -8.63
N TYR A 108 -5.41 -20.21 -8.09
CA TYR A 108 -5.49 -21.57 -7.54
C TYR A 108 -5.45 -22.64 -8.63
N LYS A 109 -6.16 -22.44 -9.74
CA LYS A 109 -6.10 -23.34 -10.90
C LYS A 109 -4.68 -23.46 -11.43
N LYS A 110 -3.95 -22.34 -11.53
CA LYS A 110 -2.55 -22.35 -11.97
C LYS A 110 -1.67 -23.15 -11.01
N LYS A 111 -1.72 -22.85 -9.71
CA LYS A 111 -0.93 -23.58 -8.70
C LYS A 111 -1.22 -25.08 -8.69
N PHE A 112 -2.50 -25.46 -8.81
CA PHE A 112 -2.89 -26.86 -8.88
C PHE A 112 -2.32 -27.54 -10.13
N ALA A 113 -2.37 -26.87 -11.29
CA ALA A 113 -1.73 -27.39 -12.51
C ALA A 113 -0.21 -27.56 -12.33
N ASP A 114 0.46 -26.56 -11.75
CA ASP A 114 1.90 -26.62 -11.46
C ASP A 114 2.24 -27.78 -10.48
N GLU A 115 1.37 -28.07 -9.50
CA GLU A 115 1.52 -29.18 -8.55
C GLU A 115 1.29 -30.56 -9.19
N VAL A 116 0.31 -30.68 -10.10
CA VAL A 116 0.03 -31.91 -10.85
C VAL A 116 1.13 -32.21 -11.85
N GLU A 117 1.70 -31.19 -12.51
CA GLU A 117 2.82 -31.36 -13.44
C GLU A 117 4.15 -31.70 -12.73
N ALA A 118 4.25 -31.43 -11.43
CA ALA A 118 5.44 -31.74 -10.63
C ALA A 118 5.41 -33.15 -9.99
N GLN A 119 4.32 -33.91 -10.15
CA GLN A 119 4.15 -35.29 -9.66
C GLN A 119 4.36 -36.32 -10.77
#